data_AF-A0A8J8KF03-F1
#
_entry.id   AF-A0A8J8KF03-F1
#
_cell.length_a   1.000
_cell.length_b   1.000
_cell.length_c   1.000
_cell.angle_alpha   90.00
_cell.angle_beta   90.00
_cell.angle_gamma   90.00
#
_symmetry.space_group_name_H-M   'P 1'
#
loop_
_entity.id
_entity.type
_entity.pdbx_description
1 polymer ?
#
loop_
_entity_poly.entity_id
_entity_poly.type
_entity_poly.pdbx_seq_one_letter_code
_entity_poly.pdbx_strand_id
1 'polypeptide(L)'
;MATEIGAVREVTAGDCTDCYYIDTGMYDTPEYGAVYIVDDDRPAVVETGLGTNHELILEALEELGIGREELAAVAVTHIHLDHAGGAGFLAEACPNADVYVPSPGAGLLVDPTRLVEGTKAAVGDQWEFYVEPTPIDEDRIVEIEDGDTVDLGAHELRVHEAPGHAFHQVVFEDPANDAVFTGDAAGIWVPETEEIRETSPPSDFHLEQCLEDVETLKSIDPDVLLYTHFGPRAVGDDAADALEAYATVLEEWVATVAAKRAELEDDAAVIDYFADSEEMADVWGERKAGAEAAMNARGVLGYLDERD
;
A
#
# COMPACT_ATOMS: atom_id res chain seq x y z
N MET A 1 -16.00 10.15 12.03
CA MET A 1 -15.24 10.19 13.29
C MET A 1 -13.98 9.42 12.95
N ALA A 2 -12.83 10.08 12.91
CA ALA A 2 -11.57 9.44 12.51
C ALA A 2 -11.35 8.15 13.30
N THR A 3 -10.87 7.10 12.63
CA THR A 3 -10.47 5.85 13.27
C THR A 3 -9.43 6.11 14.36
N GLU A 4 -9.66 5.54 15.55
CA GLU A 4 -8.64 5.46 16.59
C GLU A 4 -7.46 4.60 16.10
N ILE A 5 -6.26 5.19 16.06
CA ILE A 5 -5.00 4.52 15.72
C ILE A 5 -4.77 3.34 16.66
N GLY A 6 -4.36 2.21 16.09
CA GLY A 6 -4.07 0.95 16.81
C GLY A 6 -5.29 0.13 17.21
N ALA A 7 -6.51 0.66 17.10
CA ALA A 7 -7.70 -0.12 17.45
C ALA A 7 -7.99 -1.21 16.41
N VAL A 8 -8.15 -2.45 16.88
CA VAL A 8 -8.54 -3.60 16.05
C VAL A 8 -9.98 -3.43 15.55
N ARG A 9 -10.15 -3.58 14.24
CA ARG A 9 -11.46 -3.49 13.59
C ARG A 9 -11.68 -4.70 12.72
N GLU A 10 -12.83 -5.33 12.88
CA GLU A 10 -13.32 -6.32 11.93
C GLU A 10 -13.65 -5.63 10.59
N VAL A 11 -13.26 -6.24 9.48
CA VAL A 11 -13.68 -5.83 8.15
C VAL A 11 -15.16 -6.18 8.00
N THR A 12 -16.01 -5.17 8.04
CA THR A 12 -17.47 -5.31 7.91
C THR A 12 -17.99 -4.89 6.53
N ALA A 13 -17.08 -4.59 5.60
CA ALA A 13 -17.41 -4.40 4.20
C ALA A 13 -17.69 -5.76 3.55
N GLY A 14 -18.71 -5.83 2.69
CA GLY A 14 -19.13 -7.10 2.08
C GLY A 14 -19.57 -8.12 3.13
N ASP A 15 -19.30 -9.38 2.84
CA ASP A 15 -19.56 -10.53 3.72
C ASP A 15 -18.24 -11.09 4.32
N CYS A 16 -17.21 -10.24 4.44
CA CYS A 16 -15.90 -10.67 4.94
C CYS A 16 -15.99 -11.29 6.34
N THR A 17 -15.25 -12.39 6.54
CA THR A 17 -15.04 -13.04 7.82
C THR A 17 -13.56 -13.15 8.13
N ASP A 18 -13.26 -13.25 9.43
CA ASP A 18 -11.91 -13.54 9.93
C ASP A 18 -10.83 -12.56 9.44
N CYS A 19 -11.25 -11.38 8.97
CA CYS A 19 -10.39 -10.32 8.46
C CYS A 19 -10.55 -9.07 9.32
N TYR A 20 -9.41 -8.54 9.76
CA TYR A 20 -9.32 -7.38 10.62
C TYR A 20 -8.34 -6.37 10.02
N TYR A 21 -8.43 -5.13 10.46
CA TYR A 21 -7.47 -4.10 10.10
C TYR A 21 -7.23 -3.14 11.26
N ILE A 22 -6.06 -2.52 11.24
CA ILE A 22 -5.68 -1.44 12.14
C ILE A 22 -5.15 -0.27 11.34
N ASP A 23 -5.42 0.93 11.85
CA ASP A 23 -4.72 2.14 11.42
C ASP A 23 -3.41 2.22 12.21
N THR A 24 -2.29 2.25 11.49
CA THR A 24 -0.95 2.31 12.09
C THR A 24 -0.52 3.74 12.47
N GLY A 25 -1.32 4.75 12.17
CA GLY A 25 -0.97 6.16 12.40
C GLY A 25 0.16 6.63 11.49
N MET A 26 0.18 6.13 10.25
CA MET A 26 1.22 6.42 9.27
C MET A 26 1.40 7.93 9.07
N TYR A 27 2.64 8.42 9.15
CA TYR A 27 2.97 9.87 9.10
C TYR A 27 2.27 10.74 10.16
N ASP A 28 1.93 10.18 11.33
CA ASP A 28 1.07 10.83 12.33
C ASP A 28 -0.27 11.34 11.74
N THR A 29 -0.73 10.70 10.67
CA THR A 29 -1.95 11.03 9.94
C THR A 29 -2.94 9.88 10.13
N PRO A 30 -4.02 10.07 10.91
CA PRO A 30 -5.08 9.07 11.01
C PRO A 30 -5.66 8.76 9.65
N GLU A 31 -6.18 7.55 9.47
CA GLU A 31 -6.83 7.17 8.23
C GLU A 31 -5.90 7.38 7.02
N TYR A 32 -4.63 6.97 7.13
CA TYR A 32 -3.68 7.01 6.01
C TYR A 32 -3.00 5.68 5.72
N GLY A 33 -2.72 4.85 6.73
CA GLY A 33 -2.02 3.58 6.56
C GLY A 33 -2.67 2.45 7.34
N ALA A 34 -3.30 1.54 6.64
CA ALA A 34 -3.93 0.34 7.16
C ALA A 34 -3.02 -0.88 7.02
N VAL A 35 -3.05 -1.73 8.03
CA VAL A 35 -2.48 -3.09 8.00
C VAL A 35 -3.59 -4.07 8.32
N TYR A 36 -3.61 -5.20 7.61
CA TYR A 36 -4.66 -6.20 7.76
C TYR A 36 -4.15 -7.45 8.46
N ILE A 37 -5.06 -8.13 9.15
CA ILE A 37 -4.83 -9.43 9.79
C ILE A 37 -5.91 -10.38 9.31
N VAL A 38 -5.51 -11.54 8.79
CA VAL A 38 -6.40 -12.66 8.47
C VAL A 38 -6.20 -13.74 9.53
N ASP A 39 -7.24 -14.03 10.32
CA ASP A 39 -7.24 -14.97 11.44
C ASP A 39 -7.78 -16.33 11.01
N ASP A 40 -6.88 -17.19 10.54
CA ASP A 40 -7.22 -18.54 10.07
C ASP A 40 -6.28 -19.58 10.71
N ASP A 41 -6.36 -20.85 10.29
CA ASP A 41 -5.47 -21.93 10.73
C ASP A 41 -3.97 -21.55 10.61
N ARG A 42 -3.63 -20.68 9.67
CA ARG A 42 -2.33 -20.02 9.54
C ARG A 42 -2.52 -18.49 9.49
N PRO A 43 -2.48 -17.80 10.64
CA PRO A 43 -2.72 -16.36 10.68
C PRO A 43 -1.71 -15.57 9.85
N ALA A 44 -2.20 -14.54 9.17
CA ALA A 44 -1.41 -13.69 8.30
C ALA A 44 -1.56 -12.21 8.63
N VAL A 45 -0.47 -11.46 8.47
CA VAL A 45 -0.47 -10.00 8.39
C VAL A 45 -0.26 -9.62 6.92
N VAL A 46 -1.09 -8.72 6.38
CA VAL A 46 -0.92 -8.14 5.05
C VAL A 46 -0.59 -6.66 5.20
N GLU A 47 0.58 -6.29 4.66
CA GLU A 47 1.29 -5.01 4.86
C GLU A 47 1.83 -4.80 6.27
N THR A 48 2.81 -3.90 6.41
CA THR A 48 3.53 -3.70 7.69
C THR A 48 3.79 -2.23 8.02
N GLY A 49 3.36 -1.31 7.17
CA GLY A 49 3.51 0.13 7.39
C GLY A 49 4.97 0.60 7.32
N LEU A 50 5.20 1.82 7.85
CA LEU A 50 6.52 2.47 7.99
C LEU A 50 7.50 1.75 8.93
N GLY A 51 7.04 0.73 9.65
CA GLY A 51 7.75 0.08 10.75
C GLY A 51 7.77 0.84 12.07
N THR A 52 7.57 2.16 12.11
CA THR A 52 7.65 2.96 13.35
C THR A 52 6.65 2.51 14.42
N ASN A 53 5.47 2.06 14.01
CA ASN A 53 4.38 1.63 14.89
C ASN A 53 4.10 0.11 14.80
N HIS A 54 5.11 -0.71 14.47
CA HIS A 54 4.96 -2.17 14.35
C HIS A 54 4.43 -2.85 15.62
N GLU A 55 4.70 -2.28 16.81
CA GLU A 55 4.15 -2.79 18.07
C GLU A 55 2.62 -2.75 18.10
N LEU A 56 1.95 -1.81 17.40
CA LEU A 56 0.48 -1.81 17.29
C LEU A 56 -0.04 -3.05 16.55
N ILE A 57 0.71 -3.56 15.57
CA ILE A 57 0.37 -4.80 14.87
C ILE A 57 0.50 -5.99 15.83
N LEU A 58 1.56 -6.01 16.65
CA LEU A 58 1.79 -7.07 17.63
C LEU A 58 0.75 -7.06 18.76
N GLU A 59 0.32 -5.87 19.20
CA GLU A 59 -0.76 -5.69 20.17
C GLU A 59 -2.12 -6.15 19.58
N ALA A 60 -2.37 -5.84 18.30
CA ALA A 60 -3.58 -6.29 17.60
C ALA A 60 -3.65 -7.82 17.48
N LEU A 61 -2.53 -8.48 17.15
CA LEU A 61 -2.44 -9.94 17.16
C LEU A 61 -2.77 -10.52 18.54
N GLU A 62 -2.21 -9.93 19.62
CA GLU A 62 -2.51 -10.37 20.99
C GLU A 62 -3.98 -10.18 21.37
N GLU A 63 -4.61 -9.07 20.96
CA GLU A 63 -6.03 -8.80 21.20
C GLU A 63 -6.94 -9.82 20.50
N LEU A 64 -6.57 -10.25 19.29
CA LEU A 64 -7.25 -11.32 18.54
C LEU A 64 -6.96 -12.72 19.09
N GLY A 65 -6.01 -12.85 20.02
CA GLY A 65 -5.62 -14.12 20.60
C GLY A 65 -4.62 -14.91 19.75
N ILE A 66 -3.98 -14.26 18.77
CA ILE A 66 -2.93 -14.83 17.93
C ILE A 66 -1.58 -14.60 18.62
N GLY A 67 -0.97 -15.69 19.09
CA GLY A 67 0.36 -15.64 19.69
C GLY A 67 1.45 -15.29 18.67
N ARG A 68 2.55 -14.69 19.14
CA ARG A 68 3.71 -14.37 18.27
C ARG A 68 4.31 -15.59 17.56
N GLU A 69 4.27 -16.76 18.20
CA GLU A 69 4.71 -18.03 17.62
C GLU A 69 3.65 -18.67 16.69
N GLU A 70 2.41 -18.15 16.70
CA GLU A 70 1.30 -18.66 15.88
C GLU A 70 1.17 -17.90 14.56
N LEU A 71 1.61 -16.64 14.49
CA LEU A 71 1.68 -15.91 13.22
C LEU A 71 2.51 -16.71 12.21
N ALA A 72 1.91 -17.02 11.07
CA ALA A 72 2.46 -17.91 10.06
C ALA A 72 2.95 -17.18 8.81
N ALA A 73 2.34 -16.03 8.48
CA ALA A 73 2.67 -15.27 7.29
C ALA A 73 2.71 -13.76 7.55
N VAL A 74 3.70 -13.08 6.98
CA VAL A 74 3.73 -11.63 6.77
C VAL A 74 3.83 -11.41 5.26
N ALA A 75 2.78 -10.93 4.62
CA ALA A 75 2.75 -10.69 3.18
C ALA A 75 2.79 -9.19 2.90
N VAL A 76 3.64 -8.76 1.98
CA VAL A 76 3.71 -7.36 1.53
C VAL A 76 3.38 -7.29 0.05
N THR A 77 2.60 -6.29 -0.35
CA THR A 77 2.21 -6.13 -1.77
C THR A 77 3.39 -5.68 -2.61
N HIS A 78 4.28 -4.88 -2.03
CA HIS A 78 5.49 -4.39 -2.65
C HIS A 78 6.48 -3.88 -1.60
N ILE A 79 7.71 -3.54 -2.01
CA ILE A 79 8.82 -3.26 -1.06
C ILE A 79 9.01 -1.77 -0.72
N HIS A 80 8.11 -0.86 -1.10
CA HIS A 80 8.19 0.50 -0.58
C HIS A 80 8.12 0.48 0.95
N LEU A 81 8.87 1.35 1.62
CA LEU A 81 9.07 1.24 3.08
C LEU A 81 7.86 1.67 3.90
N ASP A 82 6.84 2.26 3.29
CA ASP A 82 5.51 2.45 3.87
C ASP A 82 4.62 1.19 3.78
N HIS A 83 5.05 0.16 3.06
CA HIS A 83 4.39 -1.15 2.97
C HIS A 83 5.20 -2.22 3.72
N ALA A 84 6.49 -2.30 3.42
CA ALA A 84 7.41 -3.33 3.93
C ALA A 84 8.31 -2.87 5.10
N GLY A 85 8.19 -1.63 5.57
CA GLY A 85 9.08 -1.07 6.60
C GLY A 85 9.01 -1.79 7.95
N GLY A 86 7.86 -2.39 8.27
CA GLY A 86 7.66 -3.19 9.49
C GLY A 86 8.03 -4.67 9.35
N ALA A 87 8.26 -5.19 8.14
CA ALA A 87 8.37 -6.62 7.90
C ALA A 87 9.48 -7.30 8.71
N GLY A 88 10.66 -6.70 8.77
CA GLY A 88 11.77 -7.26 9.58
C GLY A 88 11.54 -7.21 11.08
N PHE A 89 10.80 -6.22 11.58
CA PHE A 89 10.43 -6.16 13.00
C PHE A 89 9.43 -7.27 13.35
N LEU A 90 8.45 -7.51 12.48
CA LEU A 90 7.51 -8.61 12.65
C LEU A 90 8.22 -9.97 12.55
N ALA A 91 9.13 -10.14 11.59
CA ALA A 91 9.91 -11.37 11.45
C ALA A 91 10.77 -11.69 12.68
N GLU A 92 11.39 -10.67 13.29
CA GLU A 92 12.15 -10.81 14.54
C GLU A 92 11.23 -11.16 15.73
N ALA A 93 10.07 -10.52 15.81
CA ALA A 93 9.10 -10.70 16.90
C ALA A 93 8.30 -12.02 16.81
N CYS A 94 8.08 -12.52 15.60
CA CYS A 94 7.25 -13.68 15.28
C CYS A 94 8.11 -14.78 14.61
N PRO A 95 8.78 -15.62 15.41
CA PRO A 95 9.87 -16.48 14.94
C PRO A 95 9.44 -17.63 14.01
N ASN A 96 8.13 -17.85 13.83
CA ASN A 96 7.60 -18.87 12.92
C ASN A 96 6.99 -18.27 11.63
N ALA A 97 6.77 -16.96 11.55
CA ALA A 97 6.14 -16.32 10.40
C ALA A 97 7.07 -16.21 9.18
N ASP A 98 6.73 -16.81 8.05
CA ASP A 98 7.46 -16.57 6.80
C ASP A 98 7.07 -15.21 6.21
N VAL A 99 8.00 -14.52 5.56
CA VAL A 99 7.78 -13.21 4.94
C VAL A 99 7.63 -13.39 3.43
N TYR A 100 6.42 -13.21 2.92
CA TYR A 100 6.06 -13.35 1.51
C TYR A 100 6.28 -12.01 0.81
N VAL A 101 7.18 -12.00 -0.17
CA VAL A 101 7.65 -10.78 -0.84
C VAL A 101 7.69 -11.03 -2.34
N PRO A 102 7.19 -10.11 -3.18
CA PRO A 102 7.37 -10.20 -4.63
C PRO A 102 8.84 -10.49 -4.98
N SER A 103 9.07 -11.50 -5.83
CA SER A 103 10.43 -11.90 -6.22
C SER A 103 11.27 -10.70 -6.69
N PRO A 104 10.73 -9.75 -7.48
CA PRO A 104 11.42 -8.50 -7.73
C PRO A 104 11.54 -7.70 -6.42
N GLY A 105 12.75 -7.58 -5.89
CA GLY A 105 13.01 -6.76 -4.70
C GLY A 105 13.12 -7.52 -3.38
N ALA A 106 12.80 -8.81 -3.32
CA ALA A 106 12.99 -9.66 -2.14
C ALA A 106 14.40 -9.55 -1.51
N GLY A 107 15.45 -9.54 -2.34
CA GLY A 107 16.83 -9.39 -1.87
C GLY A 107 17.15 -8.04 -1.20
N LEU A 108 16.33 -7.00 -1.43
CA LEU A 108 16.45 -5.72 -0.75
C LEU A 108 15.87 -5.74 0.68
N LEU A 109 15.09 -6.75 1.06
CA LEU A 109 14.70 -6.92 2.47
C LEU A 109 15.72 -7.74 3.27
N VAL A 110 16.57 -8.52 2.59
CA VAL A 110 17.75 -9.17 3.21
C VAL A 110 18.84 -8.13 3.53
N ASP A 111 19.09 -7.19 2.62
CA ASP A 111 19.96 -6.04 2.86
C ASP A 111 19.26 -4.74 2.41
N PRO A 112 18.60 -4.02 3.34
CA PRO A 112 17.80 -2.85 3.03
C PRO A 112 18.62 -1.58 2.78
N THR A 113 19.95 -1.65 2.79
CA THR A 113 20.81 -0.48 2.64
C THR A 113 20.43 0.37 1.42
N ARG A 114 20.26 -0.25 0.24
CA ARG A 114 19.89 0.46 -0.99
C ARG A 114 18.45 0.95 -0.99
N LEU A 115 17.54 0.17 -0.42
CA LEU A 115 16.12 0.52 -0.32
C LEU A 115 15.93 1.76 0.59
N VAL A 116 16.67 1.82 1.70
CA VAL A 116 16.71 2.98 2.60
C VAL A 116 17.27 4.21 1.90
N GLU A 117 18.37 4.07 1.15
CA GLU A 117 18.94 5.19 0.38
C GLU A 117 17.95 5.74 -0.66
N GLY A 118 17.28 4.85 -1.41
CA GLY A 118 16.26 5.23 -2.40
C GLY A 118 15.06 5.91 -1.75
N THR A 119 14.52 5.32 -0.67
CA THR A 119 13.38 5.88 0.05
C THR A 119 13.70 7.27 0.59
N LYS A 120 14.86 7.47 1.24
CA LYS A 120 15.30 8.79 1.74
C LYS A 120 15.32 9.84 0.63
N ALA A 121 15.75 9.47 -0.58
CA ALA A 121 15.76 10.38 -1.73
C ALA A 121 14.34 10.72 -2.22
N ALA A 122 13.43 9.74 -2.23
CA ALA A 122 12.04 9.92 -2.65
C ALA A 122 11.24 10.76 -1.65
N VAL A 123 11.27 10.40 -0.36
CA VAL A 123 10.38 10.97 0.65
C VAL A 123 10.93 12.23 1.33
N GLY A 124 12.24 12.48 1.23
CA GLY A 124 12.88 13.67 1.78
C GLY A 124 12.66 13.84 3.28
N ASP A 125 12.14 14.99 3.69
CA ASP A 125 11.90 15.32 5.11
C ASP A 125 10.85 14.42 5.77
N GLN A 126 10.02 13.70 4.99
CA GLN A 126 9.09 12.70 5.53
C GLN A 126 9.83 11.49 6.13
N TRP A 127 11.13 11.32 5.87
CA TRP A 127 11.95 10.26 6.48
C TRP A 127 11.89 10.28 8.01
N GLU A 128 11.60 11.43 8.64
CA GLU A 128 11.47 11.51 10.11
C GLU A 128 10.38 10.60 10.70
N PHE A 129 9.40 10.18 9.88
CA PHE A 129 8.33 9.26 10.28
C PHE A 129 8.71 7.79 10.09
N TYR A 130 9.76 7.50 9.34
CA TYR A 130 10.25 6.15 9.09
C TYR A 130 11.19 5.70 10.20
N VAL A 131 11.24 4.38 10.42
CA VAL A 131 12.34 3.71 11.12
C VAL A 131 13.21 2.98 10.10
N GLU A 132 14.52 2.85 10.37
CA GLU A 132 15.36 2.00 9.52
C GLU A 132 14.88 0.54 9.65
N PRO A 133 14.53 -0.13 8.54
CA PRO A 133 13.99 -1.49 8.56
C PRO A 133 15.05 -2.47 9.06
N THR A 134 14.59 -3.44 9.85
CA THR A 134 15.42 -4.58 10.27
C THR A 134 15.65 -5.53 9.09
N PRO A 135 16.89 -5.95 8.80
CA PRO A 135 17.16 -6.99 7.79
C PRO A 135 16.41 -8.30 8.09
N ILE A 136 15.96 -8.98 7.05
CA ILE A 136 15.27 -10.27 7.16
C ILE A 136 16.23 -11.39 6.78
N ASP A 137 16.29 -12.45 7.60
CA ASP A 137 17.08 -13.63 7.28
C ASP A 137 16.57 -14.28 5.97
N GLU A 138 17.49 -14.61 5.05
CA GLU A 138 17.15 -15.11 3.70
C GLU A 138 16.27 -16.37 3.74
N ASP A 139 16.43 -17.24 4.75
CA ASP A 139 15.61 -18.45 4.91
C ASP A 139 14.19 -18.19 5.42
N ARG A 140 13.87 -16.95 5.79
CA ARG A 140 12.55 -16.50 6.22
C ARG A 140 11.78 -15.81 5.09
N ILE A 141 12.45 -15.46 3.99
CA ILE A 141 11.80 -14.86 2.83
C ILE A 141 11.27 -15.96 1.91
N VAL A 142 10.00 -15.83 1.55
CA VAL A 142 9.36 -16.61 0.48
C VAL A 142 9.08 -15.66 -0.67
N GLU A 143 9.81 -15.83 -1.75
CA GLU A 143 9.57 -15.10 -2.99
C GLU A 143 8.24 -15.55 -3.62
N ILE A 144 7.40 -14.60 -4.03
CA ILE A 144 6.10 -14.84 -4.69
C ILE A 144 6.04 -14.20 -6.09
N GLU A 145 5.38 -14.89 -7.02
CA GLU A 145 5.16 -14.46 -8.41
C GLU A 145 3.66 -14.57 -8.79
N ASP A 146 3.28 -14.05 -9.97
CA ASP A 146 1.92 -14.18 -10.51
C ASP A 146 1.43 -15.64 -10.51
N GLY A 147 0.22 -15.86 -10.00
CA GLY A 147 -0.42 -17.17 -9.94
C GLY A 147 0.02 -18.04 -8.76
N ASP A 148 0.93 -17.58 -7.90
CA ASP A 148 1.21 -18.22 -6.63
C ASP A 148 0.03 -18.08 -5.65
N THR A 149 0.07 -18.87 -4.57
CA THR A 149 -0.95 -18.83 -3.52
C THR A 149 -0.32 -19.01 -2.15
N VAL A 150 -0.60 -18.09 -1.24
CA VAL A 150 -0.30 -18.24 0.19
C VAL A 150 -1.49 -18.90 0.86
N ASP A 151 -1.36 -20.20 1.15
CA ASP A 151 -2.41 -21.00 1.82
C ASP A 151 -2.50 -20.66 3.30
N LEU A 152 -3.64 -20.12 3.74
CA LEU A 152 -3.91 -19.76 5.13
C LEU A 152 -4.85 -20.74 5.85
N GLY A 153 -5.51 -21.64 5.12
CA GLY A 153 -6.54 -22.54 5.64
C GLY A 153 -7.85 -22.47 4.86
N ALA A 154 -8.86 -21.85 5.45
CA ALA A 154 -10.12 -21.52 4.78
C ALA A 154 -9.98 -20.32 3.81
N HIS A 155 -9.07 -19.41 4.12
CA HIS A 155 -8.62 -18.27 3.32
C HIS A 155 -7.34 -18.62 2.57
N GLU A 156 -7.10 -17.89 1.49
CA GLU A 156 -5.86 -17.95 0.72
C GLU A 156 -5.55 -16.57 0.13
N LEU A 157 -4.28 -16.25 -0.05
CA LEU A 157 -3.86 -15.04 -0.78
C LEU A 157 -3.37 -15.46 -2.16
N ARG A 158 -4.22 -15.32 -3.18
CA ARG A 158 -3.83 -15.54 -4.57
C ARG A 158 -3.11 -14.32 -5.10
N VAL A 159 -1.92 -14.55 -5.64
CA VAL A 159 -1.02 -13.48 -6.08
C VAL A 159 -1.32 -13.12 -7.52
N HIS A 160 -1.54 -11.84 -7.80
CA HIS A 160 -1.66 -11.30 -9.15
C HIS A 160 -0.65 -10.16 -9.32
N GLU A 161 0.11 -10.18 -10.41
CA GLU A 161 1.00 -9.05 -10.74
C GLU A 161 0.20 -7.76 -10.98
N ALA A 162 0.67 -6.64 -10.43
CA ALA A 162 0.11 -5.31 -10.62
C ALA A 162 1.24 -4.24 -10.69
N PRO A 163 2.11 -4.31 -11.71
CA PRO A 163 3.41 -3.64 -11.72
C PRO A 163 3.38 -2.12 -12.01
N GLY A 164 2.21 -1.51 -12.20
CA GLY A 164 2.08 -0.13 -12.66
C GLY A 164 2.55 0.93 -11.68
N HIS A 165 2.19 0.79 -10.40
CA HIS A 165 2.67 1.69 -9.33
C HIS A 165 4.17 1.49 -9.07
N ALA A 166 4.57 0.23 -9.01
CA ALA A 166 5.96 -0.18 -8.94
C ALA A 166 6.14 -1.55 -9.59
N PHE A 167 7.23 -1.77 -10.32
CA PHE A 167 7.48 -3.00 -11.08
C PHE A 167 7.49 -4.29 -10.23
N HIS A 168 7.61 -4.13 -8.92
CA HIS A 168 7.61 -5.21 -7.92
C HIS A 168 6.30 -5.32 -7.13
N GLN A 169 5.21 -4.71 -7.60
CA GLN A 169 3.93 -4.77 -6.92
C GLN A 169 3.08 -5.96 -7.39
N VAL A 170 2.45 -6.60 -6.40
CA VAL A 170 1.39 -7.59 -6.56
C VAL A 170 0.16 -7.15 -5.77
N VAL A 171 -0.99 -7.73 -6.10
CA VAL A 171 -2.19 -7.69 -5.26
C VAL A 171 -2.52 -9.08 -4.75
N PHE A 172 -3.23 -9.15 -3.62
CA PHE A 172 -3.66 -10.42 -3.04
C PHE A 172 -5.18 -10.53 -3.12
N GLU A 173 -5.69 -11.50 -3.88
CA GLU A 173 -7.10 -11.88 -3.85
C GLU A 173 -7.33 -12.88 -2.71
N ASP A 174 -8.32 -12.59 -1.86
CA ASP A 174 -8.91 -13.52 -0.90
C ASP A 174 -10.30 -13.95 -1.40
N PRO A 175 -10.42 -15.10 -2.09
CA PRO A 175 -11.67 -15.56 -2.68
C PRO A 175 -12.72 -15.96 -1.64
N ALA A 176 -12.33 -16.26 -0.40
CA ALA A 176 -13.30 -16.62 0.64
C ALA A 176 -14.09 -15.40 1.12
N ASN A 177 -13.48 -14.21 0.99
CA ASN A 177 -14.07 -12.92 1.34
C ASN A 177 -14.55 -12.12 0.12
N ASP A 178 -14.41 -12.66 -1.09
CA ASP A 178 -14.63 -11.94 -2.37
C ASP A 178 -13.92 -10.56 -2.35
N ALA A 179 -12.68 -10.55 -1.83
CA ALA A 179 -11.95 -9.32 -1.51
C ALA A 179 -10.54 -9.29 -2.15
N VAL A 180 -10.01 -8.09 -2.37
CA VAL A 180 -8.64 -7.89 -2.85
C VAL A 180 -7.89 -6.88 -1.99
N PHE A 181 -6.73 -7.28 -1.46
CA PHE A 181 -5.73 -6.36 -0.91
C PHE A 181 -5.00 -5.69 -2.07
N THR A 182 -5.29 -4.42 -2.28
CA THR A 182 -4.96 -3.73 -3.54
C THR A 182 -3.53 -3.20 -3.59
N GLY A 183 -2.81 -3.16 -2.46
CA GLY A 183 -1.64 -2.29 -2.34
C GLY A 183 -2.02 -0.89 -2.81
N ASP A 184 -1.26 -0.36 -3.76
CA ASP A 184 -1.52 0.93 -4.40
C ASP A 184 -2.07 0.82 -5.82
N ALA A 185 -2.43 -0.40 -6.27
CA ALA A 185 -3.00 -0.65 -7.60
C ALA A 185 -4.40 -0.08 -7.79
N ALA A 186 -5.07 0.34 -6.71
CA ALA A 186 -6.40 0.94 -6.74
C ALA A 186 -6.45 2.40 -6.25
N GLY A 187 -5.29 2.98 -5.90
CA GLY A 187 -5.15 4.35 -5.38
C GLY A 187 -5.27 4.47 -3.86
N ILE A 188 -5.36 5.71 -3.38
CA ILE A 188 -5.62 6.02 -1.96
C ILE A 188 -7.11 6.26 -1.77
N TRP A 189 -7.79 5.39 -1.02
CA TRP A 189 -9.22 5.52 -0.73
C TRP A 189 -9.45 6.49 0.40
N VAL A 190 -10.34 7.48 0.26
CA VAL A 190 -10.58 8.52 1.27
C VAL A 190 -11.97 8.46 1.91
N PRO A 191 -12.24 7.58 2.90
CA PRO A 191 -13.53 7.47 3.58
C PRO A 191 -14.19 8.76 4.08
N GLU A 192 -13.44 9.76 4.56
CA GLU A 192 -14.05 11.01 5.02
C GLU A 192 -14.76 11.78 3.89
N THR A 193 -14.19 11.76 2.68
CA THR A 193 -14.73 12.46 1.51
C THR A 193 -15.38 11.51 0.48
N GLU A 194 -15.24 10.21 0.68
CA GLU A 194 -15.63 9.14 -0.25
C GLU A 194 -14.96 9.29 -1.64
N GLU A 195 -13.71 9.75 -1.68
CA GLU A 195 -12.95 10.00 -2.90
C GLU A 195 -11.78 9.03 -3.07
N ILE A 196 -11.34 8.79 -4.31
CA ILE A 196 -10.08 8.10 -4.59
C ILE A 196 -9.03 9.11 -5.04
N ARG A 197 -7.79 8.95 -4.56
CA ARG A 197 -6.63 9.76 -4.95
C ARG A 197 -5.59 8.93 -5.68
N GLU A 198 -4.80 9.62 -6.50
CA GLU A 198 -3.73 9.08 -7.31
C GLU A 198 -2.60 8.46 -6.46
N THR A 199 -1.96 7.43 -7.02
CA THR A 199 -0.65 6.94 -6.58
C THR A 199 0.28 6.88 -7.79
N SER A 200 1.34 7.69 -7.75
CA SER A 200 2.30 7.89 -8.83
C SER A 200 3.69 8.16 -8.27
N PRO A 201 4.29 7.19 -7.57
CA PRO A 201 5.56 7.36 -6.87
C PRO A 201 6.72 7.60 -7.83
N PRO A 202 7.78 8.32 -7.40
CA PRO A 202 8.93 8.59 -8.25
C PRO A 202 9.76 7.35 -8.59
N SER A 203 10.24 7.36 -9.83
CA SER A 203 11.09 6.40 -10.55
C SER A 203 10.41 5.14 -11.10
N ASP A 204 9.31 4.67 -10.48
CA ASP A 204 8.69 3.40 -10.90
C ASP A 204 7.30 3.54 -11.54
N PHE A 205 6.61 4.66 -11.32
CA PHE A 205 5.25 4.88 -11.85
C PHE A 205 5.18 4.78 -13.38
N HIS A 206 4.22 3.98 -13.87
CA HIS A 206 3.97 3.82 -15.30
C HIS A 206 2.46 3.77 -15.61
N LEU A 207 1.90 4.89 -16.08
CA LEU A 207 0.46 5.05 -16.30
C LEU A 207 -0.18 3.88 -17.08
N GLU A 208 0.37 3.47 -18.22
CA GLU A 208 -0.26 2.39 -19.00
C GLU A 208 -0.29 1.05 -18.25
N GLN A 209 0.70 0.77 -17.40
CA GLN A 209 0.70 -0.44 -16.59
C GLN A 209 -0.31 -0.29 -15.44
N CYS A 210 -0.43 0.89 -14.82
CA CYS A 210 -1.50 1.12 -13.82
C CYS A 210 -2.90 0.91 -14.41
N LEU A 211 -3.12 1.29 -15.67
CA LEU A 211 -4.40 1.03 -16.35
C LEU A 211 -4.60 -0.47 -16.64
N GLU A 212 -3.53 -1.21 -16.92
CA GLU A 212 -3.57 -2.68 -17.03
C GLU A 212 -3.85 -3.34 -15.67
N ASP A 213 -3.27 -2.84 -14.58
CA ASP A 213 -3.54 -3.30 -13.21
C ASP A 213 -5.02 -3.10 -12.83
N VAL A 214 -5.60 -1.97 -13.22
CA VAL A 214 -7.04 -1.71 -13.07
C VAL A 214 -7.88 -2.77 -13.79
N GLU A 215 -7.50 -3.17 -15.01
CA GLU A 215 -8.19 -4.24 -15.73
C GLU A 215 -8.00 -5.61 -15.07
N THR A 216 -6.82 -5.88 -14.47
CA THR A 216 -6.59 -7.07 -13.64
C THR A 216 -7.57 -7.10 -12.47
N LEU A 217 -7.68 -6.01 -11.70
CA LEU A 217 -8.62 -5.90 -10.57
C LEU A 217 -10.09 -6.06 -11.01
N LYS A 218 -10.48 -5.47 -12.15
CA LYS A 218 -11.82 -5.67 -12.73
C LYS A 218 -12.09 -7.11 -13.13
N SER A 219 -11.05 -7.85 -13.55
CA SER A 219 -11.19 -9.25 -13.95
C SER A 219 -11.34 -10.21 -12.78
N ILE A 220 -10.82 -9.83 -11.60
CA ILE A 220 -11.04 -10.55 -10.33
C ILE A 220 -12.50 -10.40 -9.88
N ASP A 221 -13.14 -9.27 -10.20
CA ASP A 221 -14.55 -8.96 -9.88
C ASP A 221 -14.85 -9.02 -8.36
N PRO A 222 -14.08 -8.30 -7.50
CA PRO A 222 -14.25 -8.41 -6.05
C PRO A 222 -15.42 -7.57 -5.54
N ASP A 223 -16.07 -8.04 -4.47
CA ASP A 223 -17.09 -7.29 -3.75
C ASP A 223 -16.47 -6.27 -2.78
N VAL A 224 -15.21 -6.46 -2.37
CA VAL A 224 -14.50 -5.60 -1.42
C VAL A 224 -13.08 -5.27 -1.88
N LEU A 225 -12.73 -3.99 -1.86
CA LEU A 225 -11.35 -3.51 -2.02
C LEU A 225 -10.76 -3.18 -0.64
N LEU A 226 -9.61 -3.77 -0.33
CA LEU A 226 -8.88 -3.59 0.93
C LEU A 226 -7.65 -2.73 0.66
N TYR A 227 -7.80 -1.42 0.84
CA TYR A 227 -6.77 -0.43 0.54
C TYR A 227 -5.70 -0.39 1.63
N THR A 228 -4.43 -0.35 1.25
CA THR A 228 -3.33 -0.06 2.19
C THR A 228 -3.40 1.39 2.64
N HIS A 229 -3.63 2.32 1.72
CA HIS A 229 -3.94 3.71 2.05
C HIS A 229 -5.43 3.91 2.29
N PHE A 230 -5.77 3.44 3.49
CA PHE A 230 -6.96 3.47 4.34
C PHE A 230 -8.26 2.77 3.93
N GLY A 231 -8.18 1.45 4.03
CA GLY A 231 -9.20 0.64 4.68
C GLY A 231 -10.14 -0.10 3.73
N PRO A 232 -11.06 -0.91 4.30
CA PRO A 232 -11.98 -1.70 3.50
C PRO A 232 -13.08 -0.84 2.88
N ARG A 233 -13.37 -1.08 1.60
CA ARG A 233 -14.46 -0.46 0.83
C ARG A 233 -15.30 -1.54 0.16
N ALA A 234 -16.58 -1.63 0.55
CA ALA A 234 -17.55 -2.45 -0.18
C ALA A 234 -17.85 -1.78 -1.53
N VAL A 235 -17.68 -2.53 -2.62
CA VAL A 235 -17.95 -2.08 -3.99
C VAL A 235 -19.02 -2.93 -4.66
N GLY A 236 -19.14 -4.22 -4.32
CA GLY A 236 -20.16 -5.11 -4.86
C GLY A 236 -20.23 -5.08 -6.40
N ASP A 237 -21.45 -5.07 -6.94
CA ASP A 237 -21.71 -4.94 -8.39
C ASP A 237 -21.10 -3.66 -9.04
N ASP A 238 -20.67 -2.67 -8.25
CA ASP A 238 -20.06 -1.42 -8.72
C ASP A 238 -18.52 -1.47 -8.78
N ALA A 239 -17.89 -2.64 -8.57
CA ALA A 239 -16.43 -2.80 -8.58
C ALA A 239 -15.76 -2.21 -9.83
N ALA A 240 -16.32 -2.50 -11.01
CA ALA A 240 -15.79 -1.99 -12.27
C ALA A 240 -15.86 -0.46 -12.37
N ASP A 241 -16.94 0.16 -11.89
CA ASP A 241 -17.12 1.61 -11.90
C ASP A 241 -16.19 2.29 -10.87
N ALA A 242 -15.98 1.67 -9.71
CA ALA A 242 -15.05 2.17 -8.69
C ALA A 242 -13.59 2.16 -9.19
N LEU A 243 -13.19 1.11 -9.89
CA LEU A 243 -11.85 0.98 -10.48
C LEU A 243 -11.67 1.88 -11.71
N GLU A 244 -12.72 2.08 -12.53
CA GLU A 244 -12.71 3.04 -13.63
C GLU A 244 -12.57 4.49 -13.11
N ALA A 245 -13.16 4.81 -11.96
CA ALA A 245 -12.98 6.11 -11.33
C ALA A 245 -11.51 6.34 -10.96
N TYR A 246 -10.80 5.33 -10.46
CA TYR A 246 -9.37 5.43 -10.18
C TYR A 246 -8.54 5.62 -11.46
N ALA A 247 -8.81 4.84 -12.51
CA ALA A 247 -8.18 5.03 -13.82
C ALA A 247 -8.34 6.46 -14.35
N THR A 248 -9.55 7.02 -14.22
CA THR A 248 -9.84 8.41 -14.61
C THR A 248 -9.00 9.40 -13.78
N VAL A 249 -8.91 9.19 -12.46
CA VAL A 249 -8.08 10.04 -11.58
C VAL A 249 -6.62 10.04 -12.01
N LEU A 250 -6.04 8.87 -12.33
CA LEU A 250 -4.67 8.78 -12.83
C LEU A 250 -4.46 9.52 -14.16
N GLU A 251 -5.35 9.31 -15.13
CA GLU A 251 -5.27 9.98 -16.43
C GLU A 251 -5.38 11.51 -16.30
N GLU A 252 -6.33 11.99 -15.49
CA GLU A 252 -6.53 13.41 -15.23
C GLU A 252 -5.35 14.02 -14.46
N TRP A 253 -4.80 13.29 -13.49
CA TRP A 253 -3.60 13.69 -12.76
C TRP A 253 -2.41 13.86 -13.70
N VAL A 254 -2.12 12.85 -14.53
CA VAL A 254 -1.01 12.89 -15.49
C VAL A 254 -1.19 14.04 -16.49
N ALA A 255 -2.40 14.22 -17.02
CA ALA A 255 -2.71 15.33 -17.92
C ALA A 255 -2.51 16.71 -17.24
N THR A 256 -2.88 16.83 -15.97
CA THR A 256 -2.75 18.07 -15.19
C THR A 256 -1.28 18.40 -14.91
N VAL A 257 -0.47 17.43 -14.50
CA VAL A 257 0.98 17.62 -14.31
C VAL A 257 1.66 17.98 -15.62
N ALA A 258 1.33 17.29 -16.73
CA ALA A 258 1.89 17.60 -18.05
C ALA A 258 1.53 19.02 -18.52
N ALA A 259 0.30 19.47 -18.29
CA ALA A 259 -0.11 20.83 -18.60
C ALA A 259 0.67 21.86 -17.77
N LYS A 260 0.88 21.60 -16.48
CA LYS A 260 1.67 22.47 -15.60
C LYS A 260 3.15 22.51 -16.00
N ARG A 261 3.73 21.38 -16.39
CA ARG A 261 5.09 21.29 -16.92
C ARG A 261 5.29 22.15 -18.17
N ALA A 262 4.27 22.27 -19.03
CA ALA A 262 4.33 23.13 -20.21
C ALA A 262 4.17 24.64 -19.90
N GLU A 263 3.59 25.00 -18.75
CA GLU A 263 3.34 26.38 -18.32
C GLU A 263 4.48 26.96 -17.47
N LEU A 264 5.11 26.13 -16.65
CA LEU A 264 6.08 26.54 -15.63
C LEU A 264 7.53 26.42 -16.14
N GLU A 265 8.46 27.03 -15.42
CA GLU A 265 9.84 27.22 -15.90
C GLU A 265 10.70 25.96 -15.84
N ASP A 266 10.48 25.12 -14.82
CA ASP A 266 11.15 23.85 -14.61
C ASP A 266 10.30 22.92 -13.73
N ASP A 267 10.77 21.68 -13.60
CA ASP A 267 10.10 20.62 -12.84
C ASP A 267 10.01 20.95 -11.34
N ALA A 268 10.94 21.73 -10.78
CA ALA A 268 10.87 22.15 -9.38
C ALA A 268 9.67 23.10 -9.15
N ALA A 269 9.44 24.06 -10.06
CA ALA A 269 8.27 24.92 -10.00
C ALA A 269 6.94 24.15 -10.14
N VAL A 270 6.93 23.07 -10.92
CA VAL A 270 5.75 22.18 -11.03
C VAL A 270 5.48 21.47 -9.70
N ILE A 271 6.52 20.91 -9.08
CA ILE A 271 6.40 20.21 -7.80
C ILE A 271 5.93 21.18 -6.72
N ASP A 272 6.53 22.37 -6.61
CA ASP A 272 6.14 23.41 -5.65
C ASP A 272 4.68 23.84 -5.87
N TYR A 273 4.20 23.94 -7.12
CA TYR A 273 2.81 24.29 -7.41
C TYR A 273 1.81 23.29 -6.81
N PHE A 274 2.08 21.99 -6.93
CA PHE A 274 1.20 20.95 -6.35
C PHE A 274 1.38 20.84 -4.83
N ALA A 275 2.62 20.99 -4.33
CA ALA A 275 2.92 20.97 -2.91
C ALA A 275 2.22 22.09 -2.12
N ASP A 276 2.09 23.27 -2.74
CA ASP A 276 1.41 24.45 -2.17
C ASP A 276 -0.12 24.42 -2.37
N SER A 277 -0.68 23.36 -2.98
CA SER A 277 -2.13 23.22 -3.12
C SER A 277 -2.78 22.96 -1.76
N GLU A 278 -4.00 23.49 -1.55
CA GLU A 278 -4.78 23.23 -0.33
C GLU A 278 -5.63 21.95 -0.43
N GLU A 279 -5.44 21.16 -1.50
CA GLU A 279 -6.16 19.92 -1.72
C GLU A 279 -5.81 18.90 -0.62
N MET A 280 -6.82 18.24 -0.04
CA MET A 280 -6.68 17.30 1.07
C MET A 280 -6.08 17.85 2.38
N ALA A 281 -5.76 19.15 2.46
CA ALA A 281 -5.20 19.75 3.67
C ALA A 281 -6.15 19.67 4.89
N ASP A 282 -7.47 19.71 4.65
CA ASP A 282 -8.48 19.55 5.71
C ASP A 282 -8.55 18.10 6.26
N VAL A 283 -8.11 17.11 5.48
CA VAL A 283 -8.17 15.68 5.83
C VAL A 283 -6.84 15.18 6.39
N TRP A 284 -5.73 15.40 5.68
CA TRP A 284 -4.41 14.90 6.05
C TRP A 284 -3.52 15.95 6.74
N GLY A 285 -3.97 17.20 6.80
CA GLY A 285 -3.15 18.33 7.23
C GLY A 285 -2.22 18.82 6.12
N GLU A 286 -1.91 20.13 6.14
CA GLU A 286 -1.09 20.81 5.13
C GLU A 286 0.23 20.09 4.83
N ARG A 287 0.91 19.59 5.87
CA ARG A 287 2.22 18.92 5.73
C ARG A 287 2.13 17.64 4.91
N LYS A 288 1.18 16.75 5.22
CA LYS A 288 1.11 15.45 4.56
C LYS A 288 0.48 15.59 3.18
N ALA A 289 -0.57 16.40 3.05
CA ALA A 289 -1.19 16.69 1.76
C ALA A 289 -0.19 17.25 0.74
N GLY A 290 0.57 18.30 1.11
CA GLY A 290 1.58 18.87 0.22
C GLY A 290 2.73 17.91 -0.11
N ALA A 291 3.17 17.10 0.87
CA ALA A 291 4.21 16.10 0.64
C ALA A 291 3.76 14.99 -0.30
N GLU A 292 2.49 14.57 -0.19
CA GLU A 292 1.88 13.56 -1.06
C GLU A 292 1.76 14.08 -2.49
N ALA A 293 1.20 15.27 -2.68
CA ALA A 293 1.08 15.90 -3.99
C ALA A 293 2.46 16.11 -4.65
N ALA A 294 3.46 16.52 -3.88
CA ALA A 294 4.83 16.67 -4.36
C ALA A 294 5.49 15.34 -4.77
N MET A 295 5.19 14.24 -4.06
CA MET A 295 5.69 12.91 -4.40
C MET A 295 5.07 12.42 -5.71
N ASN A 296 3.74 12.50 -5.82
CA ASN A 296 2.99 12.11 -7.00
C ASN A 296 3.39 12.92 -8.25
N ALA A 297 3.57 14.24 -8.10
CA ALA A 297 4.02 15.08 -9.20
C ALA A 297 5.40 14.66 -9.71
N ARG A 298 6.32 14.28 -8.81
CA ARG A 298 7.66 13.78 -9.19
C ARG A 298 7.60 12.47 -9.97
N GLY A 299 6.73 11.54 -9.61
CA GLY A 299 6.59 10.31 -10.39
C GLY A 299 6.03 10.54 -11.78
N VAL A 300 5.03 11.40 -11.94
CA VAL A 300 4.54 11.75 -13.27
C VAL A 300 5.61 12.45 -14.11
N LEU A 301 6.38 13.37 -13.53
CA LEU A 301 7.46 14.05 -14.25
C LEU A 301 8.53 13.06 -14.74
N GLY A 302 8.90 12.08 -13.91
CA GLY A 302 9.79 10.98 -14.30
C GLY A 302 9.20 10.13 -15.44
N TYR A 303 7.93 9.73 -15.32
CA TYR A 303 7.21 9.01 -16.36
C TYR A 303 7.18 9.78 -17.71
N LEU A 304 6.97 11.10 -17.67
CA LEU A 304 6.97 11.92 -18.89
C LEU A 304 8.34 11.97 -19.57
N ASP A 305 9.43 11.97 -18.80
CA ASP A 305 10.80 11.98 -19.33
C ASP A 305 11.16 10.71 -20.11
N GLU A 306 10.60 9.57 -19.75
CA GLU A 306 10.87 8.29 -20.42
C GLU A 306 10.16 8.17 -21.78
N ARG A 307 9.22 9.08 -22.07
CA ARG A 307 8.38 9.06 -23.29
C ARG A 307 8.85 10.00 -24.39
N ASP A 308 9.70 10.98 -24.06
CA ASP A 308 10.24 11.99 -25.00
C ASP A 308 11.53 11.50 -25.72
#